data_AF-A0AAN8KG30-F1
#
_entry.id   AF-A0AAN8KG30-F1
#
_cell.length_a   1.000
_cell.length_b   1.000
_cell.length_c   1.000
_cell.angle_alpha   90.00
_cell.angle_beta   90.00
_cell.angle_gamma   90.00
#
_symmetry.space_group_name_H-M   'P 1'
#
loop_
_entity.id
_entity.type
_entity.pdbx_description
1 polymer ?
#
loop_
_entity_poly.entity_id
_entity_poly.type
_entity_poly.pdbx_seq_one_letter_code
_entity_poly.pdbx_strand_id
1 'polypeptide(L)'
;MIESGELSTYLHRIDALTTEDYDQIKDITKKHWKSNDSRKLCFTRSCRKPFSLIDRPHHCRRCGEVFCFNCVKYQRKLNKLANPDPDGKSYKVCFSCYEEGKVTEGVQRSWLSDFRQFRVAGQNNRWALANGQQTKSRRSRLNLETECQRLIQGFKNNITRSEVKRTLQEMRGMVTKPDWQKSAIWIQENMSSKCGTCSSEFNLLRSKCSCTVCGMVVCKSCSSKDLLVFIPDEDDYAEPELVIIKIVGCPAVEPEVSLQLRVCGPCRDLLETKQVATYQRSQISTTDNDFLTKLLRLHEKFHGVEEKINVHLPEYELIVSSLNNNSRGGDGQNGKSNMKTLAKAQEDLADYLTEHVTSTQQLKRLKPETNTQSNIFKCYIKSKCDYYMENMSRFRRLGKQLSQTSPPEVLEFIQRIMNKDAIISGHVYIRQLIYETINLCGKYHLDEHLPKLLMVAEERIEKDVSSCLQLDEEDYDQHEELVQEMIKSQMKHHKLIRTSRTMEKKQGVVHVKSIMLLRCVEVLKQMLLQLQLKTTNKSFSETKASINNAIQKIESIPCR
;
A
#
# COMPACT_ATOMS: atom_id res chain seq x y z
N MET A 1 18.81 66.31 39.00
CA MET A 1 17.64 66.70 39.80
C MET A 1 16.87 67.72 38.99
N ILE A 2 15.91 67.23 38.21
CA ILE A 2 14.88 68.01 37.51
C ILE A 2 13.56 67.33 37.92
N GLU A 3 12.57 68.16 38.17
CA GLU A 3 11.55 68.00 39.21
C GLU A 3 10.46 66.97 38.89
N SER A 4 9.95 66.36 39.95
CA SER A 4 8.87 65.37 40.01
C SER A 4 7.51 65.84 39.44
N GLY A 5 7.41 67.07 38.93
CA GLY A 5 6.20 67.62 38.29
C GLY A 5 6.03 67.22 36.82
N GLU A 6 7.10 67.03 36.05
CA GLU A 6 6.99 66.73 34.61
C GLU A 6 6.65 65.26 34.34
N LEU A 7 7.12 64.32 35.17
CA LEU A 7 6.79 62.90 35.02
C LEU A 7 5.33 62.60 35.38
N SER A 8 4.77 63.31 36.38
CA SER A 8 3.35 63.21 36.74
C SER A 8 2.45 63.76 35.64
N THR A 9 2.84 64.87 35.01
CA THR A 9 2.09 65.47 33.88
C THR A 9 2.17 64.61 32.60
N TYR A 10 3.27 63.86 32.42
CA TYR A 10 3.44 62.92 31.32
C TYR A 10 2.68 61.60 31.55
N LEU A 11 2.65 61.08 32.79
CA LEU A 11 1.89 59.89 33.16
C LEU A 11 0.37 60.15 33.19
N HIS A 12 -0.08 61.33 33.63
CA HIS A 12 -1.49 61.73 33.53
C HIS A 12 -1.99 61.88 32.08
N ARG A 13 -1.10 62.17 31.11
CA ARG A 13 -1.46 62.17 29.67
C ARG A 13 -1.53 60.77 29.07
N ILE A 14 -0.90 59.76 29.68
CA ILE A 14 -1.01 58.35 29.25
C ILE A 14 -2.25 57.68 29.88
N ASP A 15 -2.59 58.01 31.12
CA ASP A 15 -3.79 57.51 31.79
C ASP A 15 -5.10 58.15 31.29
N ALA A 16 -5.03 59.29 30.58
CA ALA A 16 -6.20 59.97 30.02
C ALA A 16 -6.69 59.42 28.66
N LEU A 17 -6.13 58.34 28.14
CA LEU A 17 -6.72 57.56 27.04
C LEU A 17 -7.08 56.18 27.57
N THR A 18 -8.24 56.15 28.23
CA THR A 18 -8.87 54.96 28.79
C THR A 18 -8.87 53.80 27.78
N THR A 19 -8.67 52.59 28.30
CA THR A 19 -8.83 51.29 27.63
C THR A 19 -10.17 51.13 26.90
N GLU A 20 -11.15 52.00 27.18
CA GLU A 20 -12.45 52.06 26.52
C GLU A 20 -12.38 52.55 25.05
N ASP A 21 -11.41 53.39 24.67
CA ASP A 21 -11.27 53.85 23.29
C ASP A 21 -10.51 52.85 22.39
N TYR A 22 -9.64 52.03 22.97
CA TYR A 22 -8.78 51.11 22.22
C TYR A 22 -9.55 49.95 21.54
N ASP A 23 -10.63 49.51 22.19
CA ASP A 23 -11.52 48.47 21.66
C ASP A 23 -12.50 49.00 20.60
N GLN A 24 -12.83 50.30 20.60
CA GLN A 24 -13.70 50.91 19.60
C GLN A 24 -13.00 51.21 18.26
N ILE A 25 -11.66 51.31 18.25
CA ILE A 25 -10.90 51.56 17.03
C ILE A 25 -10.89 50.29 16.16
N LYS A 26 -11.73 50.23 15.11
CA LYS A 26 -11.81 49.07 14.19
C LYS A 26 -10.57 48.95 13.28
N ASP A 27 -10.00 50.08 12.86
CA ASP A 27 -8.90 50.19 11.91
C ASP A 27 -7.74 51.03 12.45
N ILE A 28 -6.53 50.84 11.90
CA ILE A 28 -5.36 51.64 12.30
C ILE A 28 -5.62 53.14 12.17
N THR A 29 -5.17 53.91 13.16
CA THR A 29 -5.30 55.35 13.18
C THR A 29 -4.66 55.99 11.95
N LYS A 30 -5.39 56.92 11.34
CA LYS A 30 -4.92 57.76 10.24
C LYS A 30 -4.71 59.21 10.67
N LYS A 31 -4.85 59.53 11.96
CA LYS A 31 -4.74 60.90 12.50
C LYS A 31 -3.38 61.54 12.17
N HIS A 32 -2.33 60.74 12.03
CA HIS A 32 -0.97 61.18 11.73
C HIS A 32 -0.66 61.26 10.22
N TRP A 33 -1.62 60.94 9.34
CA TRP A 33 -1.41 60.95 7.89
C TRP A 33 -1.36 62.37 7.36
N LYS A 34 -0.31 62.69 6.59
CA LYS A 34 -0.19 63.99 5.92
C LYS A 34 -1.17 64.07 4.75
N SER A 35 -1.74 65.26 4.53
CA SER A 35 -2.65 65.47 3.38
C SER A 35 -1.93 65.17 2.07
N ASN A 36 -2.63 64.56 1.11
CA ASN A 36 -2.11 64.35 -0.24
C ASN A 36 -1.74 65.68 -0.90
N ASP A 37 -2.45 66.76 -0.59
CA ASP A 37 -2.21 68.10 -1.16
C ASP A 37 -0.90 68.72 -0.64
N SER A 38 -0.44 68.28 0.52
CA SER A 38 0.81 68.74 1.13
C SER A 38 2.07 68.10 0.53
N ARG A 39 1.93 67.07 -0.33
CA ARG A 39 3.04 66.28 -0.88
C ARG A 39 2.82 65.95 -2.35
N LYS A 40 3.41 66.76 -3.24
CA LYS A 40 3.41 66.49 -4.69
C LYS A 40 4.42 65.42 -5.14
N LEU A 41 5.41 65.11 -4.30
CA LEU A 41 6.52 64.20 -4.58
C LEU A 41 6.62 63.11 -3.49
N CYS A 42 7.13 61.93 -3.87
CA CYS A 42 7.50 60.86 -2.94
C CYS A 42 8.43 61.37 -1.82
N PHE A 43 8.11 61.04 -0.56
CA PHE A 43 8.86 61.50 0.61
C PHE A 43 10.27 60.90 0.72
N THR A 44 10.53 59.75 0.09
CA THR A 44 11.88 59.16 0.05
C THR A 44 12.83 60.12 -0.68
N ARG A 45 13.85 60.62 0.03
CA ARG A 45 14.82 61.62 -0.48
C ARG A 45 15.51 61.21 -1.78
N SER A 46 15.81 59.93 -1.96
CA SER A 46 16.43 59.39 -3.18
C SER A 46 15.44 59.13 -4.33
N CYS A 47 14.12 59.07 -4.04
CA CYS A 47 13.11 58.78 -5.06
C CYS A 47 12.51 60.06 -5.64
N ARG A 48 11.93 60.92 -4.78
CA ARG A 48 11.33 62.23 -5.14
C ARG A 48 10.39 62.23 -6.37
N LYS A 49 9.87 61.05 -6.76
CA LYS A 49 9.00 60.88 -7.93
C LYS A 49 7.72 61.72 -7.79
N PRO A 50 7.32 62.51 -8.81
CA PRO A 50 6.06 63.24 -8.78
C PRO A 50 4.87 62.28 -8.88
N PHE A 51 3.79 62.59 -8.17
CA PHE A 51 2.55 61.83 -8.26
C PHE A 51 1.75 62.23 -9.51
N SER A 52 1.10 61.25 -10.13
CA SER A 52 0.27 61.43 -11.33
C SER A 52 -1.00 60.59 -11.23
N LEU A 53 -1.88 60.66 -12.23
CA LEU A 53 -3.10 59.83 -12.27
C LEU A 53 -2.78 58.31 -12.26
N ILE A 54 -1.60 57.93 -12.75
CA ILE A 54 -1.09 56.55 -12.78
C ILE A 54 -0.30 56.26 -11.50
N ASP A 55 0.58 57.17 -11.08
CA ASP A 55 1.40 57.05 -9.88
C ASP A 55 0.73 57.72 -8.68
N ARG A 56 -0.21 57.00 -8.07
CA ARG A 56 -1.00 57.51 -6.94
C ARG A 56 -0.18 57.64 -5.64
N PRO A 57 -0.49 58.63 -4.79
CA PRO A 57 0.12 58.78 -3.48
C PRO A 57 -0.33 57.66 -2.52
N HIS A 58 0.60 57.17 -1.71
CA HIS A 58 0.35 56.15 -0.69
C HIS A 58 0.98 56.50 0.66
N HIS A 59 0.20 56.43 1.73
CA HIS A 59 0.70 56.72 3.08
C HIS A 59 1.45 55.53 3.71
N CYS A 60 2.56 55.81 4.38
CA CYS A 60 3.12 54.87 5.34
C CYS A 60 2.19 54.78 6.55
N ARG A 61 1.81 53.55 6.94
CA ARG A 61 0.85 53.35 8.03
C ARG A 61 1.40 53.63 9.43
N ARG A 62 2.71 53.89 9.57
CA ARG A 62 3.40 54.28 10.82
C ARG A 62 3.68 55.77 10.90
N CYS A 63 4.39 56.33 9.92
CA CYS A 63 4.81 57.73 9.96
C CYS A 63 3.87 58.70 9.22
N GLY A 64 2.90 58.18 8.46
CA GLY A 64 1.89 59.01 7.80
C GLY A 64 2.39 59.86 6.63
N GLU A 65 3.68 59.76 6.25
CA GLU A 65 4.23 60.42 5.07
C GLU A 65 3.77 59.75 3.77
N VAL A 66 3.86 60.49 2.66
CA VAL A 66 3.33 60.10 1.35
C VAL A 66 4.44 59.59 0.43
N PHE A 67 4.24 58.41 -0.15
CA PHE A 67 5.22 57.68 -0.96
C PHE A 67 4.61 57.15 -2.25
N CYS A 68 5.46 56.85 -3.24
CA CYS A 68 5.05 56.02 -4.37
C CYS A 68 4.94 54.55 -3.94
N PHE A 69 4.27 53.73 -4.75
CA PHE A 69 4.05 52.31 -4.46
C PHE A 69 5.35 51.57 -4.09
N ASN A 70 6.43 51.84 -4.84
CA ASN A 70 7.73 51.19 -4.65
C ASN A 70 8.40 51.56 -3.32
N CYS A 71 8.14 52.75 -2.78
CA CYS A 71 8.76 53.23 -1.55
C CYS A 71 7.95 52.88 -0.28
N VAL A 72 6.73 52.33 -0.43
CA VAL A 72 5.87 51.87 0.69
C VAL A 72 5.42 50.42 0.53
N LYS A 73 6.24 49.60 -0.14
CA LYS A 73 5.96 48.17 -0.37
C LYS A 73 6.31 47.27 0.83
N TYR A 74 6.97 47.82 1.84
CA TYR A 74 7.42 47.06 3.01
C TYR A 74 6.27 46.83 3.98
N GLN A 75 6.37 45.81 4.82
CA GLN A 75 5.33 45.45 5.78
C GLN A 75 5.89 45.40 7.19
N ARG A 76 5.15 45.95 8.15
CA ARG A 76 5.47 45.88 9.58
C ARG A 76 4.22 45.63 10.40
N LYS A 77 4.33 44.82 11.46
CA LYS A 77 3.26 44.66 12.42
C LYS A 77 3.11 45.93 13.27
N LEU A 78 1.95 46.56 13.17
CA LEU A 78 1.59 47.74 13.94
C LEU A 78 0.31 47.48 14.73
N ASN A 79 0.22 48.08 15.90
CA ASN A 79 -1.03 48.15 16.63
C ASN A 79 -1.98 49.20 16.02
N LYS A 80 -3.19 49.31 16.56
CA LYS A 80 -4.22 50.24 16.07
C LYS A 80 -3.80 51.72 16.20
N LEU A 81 -2.82 52.04 17.05
CA LEU A 81 -2.25 53.38 17.20
C LEU A 81 -1.05 53.64 16.28
N ALA A 82 -0.79 52.76 15.31
CA ALA A 82 0.31 52.85 14.35
C ALA A 82 1.73 52.69 14.94
N ASN A 83 1.83 52.16 16.16
CA ASN A 83 3.11 51.84 16.79
C ASN A 83 3.54 50.40 16.47
N PRO A 84 4.85 50.10 16.34
CA PRO A 84 5.35 48.73 16.21
C PRO A 84 4.85 47.84 17.34
N ASP A 85 4.29 46.69 16.99
CA ASP A 85 3.74 45.74 17.96
C ASP A 85 3.94 44.31 17.41
N PRO A 86 4.64 43.41 18.12
CA PRO A 86 4.81 42.00 17.72
C PRO A 86 3.48 41.25 17.51
N ASP A 87 2.43 41.63 18.22
CA ASP A 87 1.07 41.07 18.13
C ASP A 87 0.13 41.91 17.24
N GLY A 88 0.64 43.02 16.70
CA GLY A 88 -0.06 43.91 15.78
C GLY A 88 -0.37 43.28 14.42
N LYS A 89 -1.23 43.95 13.63
CA LYS A 89 -1.53 43.55 12.25
C LYS A 89 -0.48 44.07 11.29
N SER A 90 -0.22 43.33 10.21
CA SER A 90 0.75 43.74 9.18
C SER A 90 0.20 44.88 8.33
N TYR A 91 0.92 46.00 8.27
CA TYR A 91 0.56 47.17 7.46
C TYR A 91 1.72 47.62 6.57
N LYS A 92 1.38 48.27 5.45
CA LYS A 92 2.36 48.85 4.53
C LYS A 92 3.09 50.04 5.15
N VAL A 93 4.41 49.98 5.17
CA VAL A 93 5.28 51.03 5.70
C VAL A 93 6.38 51.39 4.71
N CYS A 94 7.00 52.56 4.90
CA CYS A 94 8.19 52.92 4.15
C CYS A 94 9.41 52.14 4.65
N PHE A 95 10.48 52.13 3.86
CA PHE A 95 11.72 51.42 4.21
C PHE A 95 12.28 51.85 5.58
N SER A 96 12.27 53.15 5.87
CA SER A 96 12.76 53.68 7.16
C SER A 96 11.99 53.10 8.34
N CYS A 97 10.66 53.07 8.26
CA CYS A 97 9.81 52.50 9.31
C CYS A 97 9.88 50.96 9.38
N TYR A 98 10.29 50.30 8.29
CA TYR A 98 10.54 48.87 8.27
C TYR A 98 11.82 48.52 9.05
N GLU A 99 12.90 49.26 8.80
CA GLU A 99 14.22 49.04 9.44
C GLU A 99 14.27 49.49 10.91
N GLU A 100 13.45 50.47 11.30
CA GLU A 100 13.45 51.03 12.65
C GLU A 100 13.01 49.99 13.69
N GLY A 101 13.91 49.60 14.59
CA GLY A 101 13.64 48.63 15.66
C GLY A 101 13.45 47.21 15.14
N LYS A 102 14.41 46.65 14.41
CA LYS A 102 14.47 45.20 14.14
C LYS A 102 14.56 44.45 15.48
N VAL A 103 13.46 43.81 15.87
CA VAL A 103 13.41 42.93 17.03
C VAL A 103 14.15 41.63 16.64
N THR A 104 15.28 41.36 17.30
CA THR A 104 16.13 40.17 17.05
C THR A 104 15.60 38.90 17.72
N GLU A 105 14.55 39.02 18.53
CA GLU A 105 13.91 37.89 19.20
C GLU A 105 12.54 37.61 18.59
N GLY A 106 12.33 36.35 18.19
CA GLY A 106 11.05 35.90 17.65
C GLY A 106 9.92 36.03 18.68
N VAL A 107 8.67 36.08 18.19
CA VAL A 107 7.46 36.18 19.02
C VAL A 107 7.45 35.07 20.09
N GLN A 108 7.61 35.45 21.37
CA GLN A 108 7.32 34.56 22.49
C GLN A 108 5.86 34.73 22.90
N ARG A 109 5.02 33.78 22.49
CA ARG A 109 3.68 33.62 23.02
C ARG A 109 3.75 32.70 24.23
N SER A 110 3.28 33.17 25.38
CA SER A 110 3.08 32.29 26.53
C SER A 110 1.90 31.38 26.25
N TRP A 111 2.20 30.11 25.97
CA TRP A 111 1.18 29.07 25.81
C TRP A 111 0.62 28.60 27.15
N LEU A 112 0.97 29.21 28.30
CA LEU A 112 0.57 28.68 29.61
C LEU A 112 -0.96 28.64 29.78
N SER A 113 -1.68 29.65 29.30
CA SER A 113 -3.15 29.69 29.36
C SER A 113 -3.79 28.65 28.44
N ASP A 114 -3.29 28.54 27.21
CA ASP A 114 -3.72 27.56 26.22
C ASP A 114 -3.40 26.12 26.70
N PHE A 115 -2.18 25.87 27.20
CA PHE A 115 -1.78 24.61 27.82
C PHE A 115 -2.56 24.30 29.08
N ARG A 116 -2.93 25.29 29.90
CA ARG A 116 -3.78 25.08 31.08
C ARG A 116 -5.18 24.67 30.65
N GLN A 117 -5.75 25.28 29.61
CA GLN A 117 -7.02 24.82 29.00
C GLN A 117 -6.91 23.42 28.40
N PHE A 118 -5.85 23.11 27.64
CA PHE A 118 -5.62 21.77 27.09
C PHE A 118 -5.38 20.73 28.18
N ARG A 119 -4.71 21.09 29.29
CA ARG A 119 -4.46 20.20 30.43
C ARG A 119 -5.73 19.95 31.24
N VAL A 120 -6.58 20.96 31.44
CA VAL A 120 -7.92 20.80 32.05
C VAL A 120 -8.83 19.96 31.15
N ALA A 121 -8.85 20.21 29.84
CA ALA A 121 -9.60 19.40 28.87
C ALA A 121 -9.07 17.96 28.78
N GLY A 122 -7.75 17.78 28.88
CA GLY A 122 -7.08 16.48 28.90
C GLY A 122 -7.23 15.72 30.24
N GLN A 123 -7.38 16.43 31.36
CA GLN A 123 -7.72 15.86 32.67
C GLN A 123 -9.19 15.45 32.71
N ASN A 124 -10.10 16.27 32.18
CA ASN A 124 -11.52 15.94 32.07
C ASN A 124 -11.77 14.75 31.12
N ASN A 125 -11.05 14.65 30.01
CA ASN A 125 -11.09 13.47 29.14
C ASN A 125 -10.53 12.22 29.82
N ARG A 126 -9.39 12.32 30.53
CA ARG A 126 -8.80 11.17 31.25
C ARG A 126 -9.68 10.70 32.41
N TRP A 127 -10.26 11.62 33.16
CA TRP A 127 -11.22 11.33 34.23
C TRP A 127 -12.49 10.68 33.68
N ALA A 128 -12.99 11.15 32.53
CA ALA A 128 -14.14 10.55 31.85
C ALA A 128 -13.84 9.14 31.28
N LEU A 129 -12.65 8.91 30.70
CA LEU A 129 -12.20 7.59 30.23
C LEU A 129 -11.95 6.60 31.38
N ALA A 130 -11.36 7.07 32.49
CA ALA A 130 -11.11 6.25 33.68
C ALA A 130 -12.40 5.85 34.42
N ASN A 131 -13.46 6.66 34.31
CA ASN A 131 -14.78 6.41 34.91
C ASN A 131 -15.83 5.91 33.91
N GLY A 132 -15.42 5.46 32.71
CA GLY A 132 -16.33 4.87 31.71
C GLY A 132 -17.37 5.83 31.10
N GLN A 133 -17.23 7.15 31.29
CA GLN A 133 -18.12 8.14 30.72
C GLN A 133 -17.67 8.56 29.30
N GLN A 134 -18.41 8.10 28.29
CA GLN A 134 -18.25 8.54 26.90
C GLN A 134 -18.46 10.06 26.77
N THR A 135 -17.46 10.79 26.28
CA THR A 135 -17.60 12.22 26.05
C THR A 135 -18.55 12.48 24.87
N LYS A 136 -19.63 13.25 25.10
CA LYS A 136 -20.74 13.51 24.16
C LYS A 136 -20.38 14.42 22.97
N SER A 137 -19.10 14.59 22.64
CA SER A 137 -18.69 15.38 21.46
C SER A 137 -19.03 14.61 20.19
N ARG A 138 -19.80 15.17 19.25
CA ARG A 138 -20.10 14.47 17.97
C ARG A 138 -18.82 14.10 17.19
N ARG A 139 -17.74 14.87 17.40
CA ARG A 139 -16.43 14.65 16.77
C ARG A 139 -15.68 13.45 17.37
N SER A 140 -15.97 13.04 18.61
CA SER A 140 -15.42 11.82 19.20
C SER A 140 -16.13 10.54 18.71
N ARG A 141 -17.24 10.67 17.97
CA ARG A 141 -17.95 9.53 17.34
C ARG A 141 -17.52 9.25 15.89
N LEU A 142 -16.74 10.14 15.26
CA LEU A 142 -16.28 9.92 13.89
C LEU A 142 -15.11 8.93 13.90
N ASN A 143 -15.37 7.70 13.49
CA ASN A 143 -14.31 6.77 13.13
C ASN A 143 -13.81 7.11 11.72
N LEU A 144 -12.63 7.72 11.64
CA LEU A 144 -12.03 8.16 10.37
C LEU A 144 -11.87 7.01 9.37
N GLU A 145 -11.49 5.83 9.85
CA GLU A 145 -11.23 4.67 9.00
C GLU A 145 -12.52 4.13 8.39
N THR A 146 -13.56 3.94 9.21
CA THR A 146 -14.89 3.55 8.75
C THR A 146 -15.44 4.54 7.72
N GLU A 147 -15.25 5.84 7.95
CA GLU A 147 -15.74 6.86 7.02
C GLU A 147 -14.97 6.90 5.70
N CYS A 148 -13.64 6.70 5.72
CA CYS A 148 -12.86 6.59 4.49
C CYS A 148 -13.29 5.38 3.67
N GLN A 149 -13.52 4.23 4.31
CA GLN A 149 -14.02 3.02 3.64
C GLN A 149 -15.41 3.22 3.04
N ARG A 150 -16.31 3.91 3.75
CA ARG A 150 -17.64 4.28 3.24
C ARG A 150 -17.55 5.13 1.96
N LEU A 151 -16.64 6.11 1.93
CA LEU A 151 -16.41 6.95 0.75
C LEU A 151 -15.87 6.14 -0.44
N ILE A 152 -14.90 5.25 -0.19
CA ILE A 152 -14.32 4.35 -1.21
C ILE A 152 -15.40 3.44 -1.80
N GLN A 153 -16.18 2.77 -0.96
CA GLN A 153 -17.25 1.88 -1.42
C GLN A 153 -18.37 2.64 -2.13
N GLY A 154 -18.71 3.85 -1.65
CA GLY A 154 -19.66 4.74 -2.30
C GLY A 154 -19.21 5.12 -3.70
N PHE A 155 -17.93 5.46 -3.88
CA PHE A 155 -17.35 5.74 -5.19
C PHE A 155 -17.41 4.51 -6.10
N LYS A 156 -16.97 3.33 -5.61
CA LYS A 156 -17.00 2.06 -6.36
C LYS A 156 -18.38 1.73 -6.92
N ASN A 157 -19.39 1.70 -6.06
CA ASN A 157 -20.76 1.31 -6.44
C ASN A 157 -21.41 2.25 -7.45
N ASN A 158 -20.95 3.50 -7.52
CA ASN A 158 -21.49 4.51 -8.42
C ASN A 158 -20.75 4.55 -9.78
N ILE A 159 -19.66 3.81 -9.95
CA ILE A 159 -18.90 3.71 -11.22
C ILE A 159 -19.27 2.47 -12.03
N THR A 160 -19.75 1.39 -11.40
CA THR A 160 -19.99 0.07 -12.02
C THR A 160 -21.15 0.00 -13.04
N ARG A 161 -21.74 1.13 -13.45
CA ARG A 161 -22.73 1.16 -14.55
C ARG A 161 -22.02 1.55 -15.85
N SER A 162 -21.58 0.54 -16.61
CA SER A 162 -21.17 0.42 -18.04
C SER A 162 -20.76 1.62 -18.93
N GLU A 163 -20.75 2.87 -18.45
CA GLU A 163 -20.35 4.08 -19.15
C GLU A 163 -19.51 4.96 -18.21
N VAL A 164 -18.32 4.47 -17.88
CA VAL A 164 -17.37 5.06 -16.91
C VAL A 164 -17.02 6.52 -17.25
N LYS A 165 -16.85 6.85 -18.55
CA LYS A 165 -16.54 8.23 -18.99
C LYS A 165 -17.73 9.19 -18.91
N ARG A 166 -18.94 8.73 -19.27
CA ARG A 166 -20.16 9.56 -19.22
C ARG A 166 -20.53 9.88 -17.76
N THR A 167 -20.45 8.88 -16.89
CA THR A 167 -20.82 8.97 -15.47
C THR A 167 -19.94 9.95 -14.68
N LEU A 168 -18.63 9.98 -14.93
CA LEU A 168 -17.72 10.92 -14.25
C LEU A 168 -17.93 12.37 -14.69
N GLN A 169 -18.20 12.59 -15.98
CA GLN A 169 -18.48 13.92 -16.52
C GLN A 169 -19.84 14.44 -16.02
N GLU A 170 -20.85 13.58 -15.96
CA GLU A 170 -22.16 13.85 -15.35
C GLU A 170 -22.02 14.20 -13.86
N MET A 171 -21.27 13.41 -13.08
CA MET A 171 -21.01 13.68 -11.65
C MET A 171 -20.29 15.00 -11.39
N ARG A 172 -19.38 15.42 -12.28
CA ARG A 172 -18.69 16.71 -12.18
C ARG A 172 -19.63 17.90 -12.50
N GLY A 173 -20.68 17.67 -13.28
CA GLY A 173 -21.69 18.66 -13.68
C GLY A 173 -22.95 18.71 -12.81
N MET A 174 -23.15 17.78 -11.87
CA MET A 174 -24.34 17.76 -11.00
C MET A 174 -24.42 18.98 -10.09
N VAL A 175 -25.60 19.64 -10.09
CA VAL A 175 -25.91 20.79 -9.23
C VAL A 175 -26.02 20.37 -7.75
N THR A 176 -26.47 19.14 -7.49
CA THR A 176 -26.65 18.58 -6.16
C THR A 176 -25.62 17.50 -5.86
N LYS A 177 -24.98 17.60 -4.68
CA LYS A 177 -23.98 16.63 -4.24
C LYS A 177 -24.62 15.24 -3.96
N PRO A 178 -24.11 14.14 -4.55
CA PRO A 178 -24.61 12.79 -4.31
C PRO A 178 -24.53 12.38 -2.84
N ASP A 179 -25.47 11.55 -2.38
CA ASP A 179 -25.58 11.14 -0.97
C ASP A 179 -24.35 10.41 -0.46
N TRP A 180 -23.70 9.59 -1.29
CA TRP A 180 -22.49 8.89 -0.88
C TRP A 180 -21.32 9.85 -0.56
N GLN A 181 -21.27 11.03 -1.19
CA GLN A 181 -20.30 12.07 -0.88
C GLN A 181 -20.69 12.91 0.35
N LYS A 182 -21.89 12.74 0.89
CA LYS A 182 -22.27 13.34 2.16
C LYS A 182 -21.75 12.45 3.28
N SER A 183 -21.12 13.05 4.28
CA SER A 183 -20.62 12.33 5.45
C SER A 183 -21.77 11.61 6.17
N ALA A 184 -21.50 10.49 6.84
CA ALA A 184 -22.49 9.83 7.71
C ALA A 184 -22.99 10.76 8.84
N ILE A 185 -22.26 11.82 9.16
CA ILE A 185 -22.58 12.81 10.20
C ILE A 185 -22.95 14.17 9.55
N TRP A 186 -23.43 14.17 8.31
CA TRP A 186 -23.77 15.39 7.58
C TRP A 186 -24.87 16.18 8.32
N ILE A 187 -24.56 17.43 8.65
CA ILE A 187 -25.54 18.38 9.20
C ILE A 187 -26.16 19.11 8.01
N GLN A 188 -27.50 19.22 7.97
CA GLN A 188 -28.13 20.02 6.93
C GLN A 188 -27.60 21.46 6.93
N GLU A 189 -27.27 21.97 5.75
CA GLU A 189 -26.54 23.24 5.52
C GLU A 189 -27.31 24.49 6.02
N ASN A 190 -28.58 24.30 6.37
CA ASN A 190 -29.50 25.31 6.90
C ASN A 190 -29.23 25.67 8.38
N MET A 191 -28.49 24.87 9.16
CA MET A 191 -28.45 25.05 10.63
C MET A 191 -27.19 25.75 11.20
N SER A 192 -26.18 26.06 10.37
CA SER A 192 -24.96 26.71 10.87
C SER A 192 -24.81 28.14 10.34
N SER A 193 -24.74 29.12 11.26
CA SER A 193 -24.49 30.54 10.97
C SER A 193 -23.01 30.90 10.97
N LYS A 194 -22.14 30.03 11.49
CA LYS A 194 -20.69 30.26 11.68
C LYS A 194 -19.85 29.08 11.19
N CYS A 195 -18.66 29.36 10.65
CA CYS A 195 -17.72 28.34 10.21
C CYS A 195 -17.26 27.45 11.37
N GLY A 196 -17.38 26.12 11.26
CA GLY A 196 -16.96 25.19 12.32
C GLY A 196 -15.44 25.09 12.55
N THR A 197 -14.61 25.81 11.79
CA THR A 197 -13.15 25.86 11.96
C THR A 197 -12.67 27.21 12.48
N CYS A 198 -13.06 28.32 11.82
CA CYS A 198 -12.60 29.66 12.18
C CYS A 198 -13.64 30.52 12.90
N SER A 199 -14.84 29.99 13.14
CA SER A 199 -15.97 30.66 13.80
C SER A 199 -16.50 31.94 13.15
N SER A 200 -15.98 32.31 11.97
CA SER A 200 -16.47 33.47 11.20
C SER A 200 -17.88 33.25 10.69
N GLU A 201 -18.69 34.31 10.68
CA GLU A 201 -20.08 34.28 10.20
C GLU A 201 -20.17 34.11 8.68
N PHE A 202 -21.16 33.32 8.25
CA PHE A 202 -21.47 33.14 6.84
C PHE A 202 -22.32 34.30 6.32
N ASN A 203 -22.07 34.72 5.08
CA ASN A 203 -22.81 35.77 4.38
C ASN A 203 -22.66 35.58 2.86
N LEU A 204 -23.17 36.51 2.05
CA LEU A 204 -23.11 36.42 0.59
C LEU A 204 -21.67 36.29 0.03
N LEU A 205 -20.67 36.88 0.70
CA LEU A 205 -19.26 36.80 0.29
C LEU A 205 -18.55 35.56 0.84
N ARG A 206 -19.07 34.97 1.92
CA ARG A 206 -18.53 33.77 2.56
C ARG A 206 -19.53 32.64 2.48
N SER A 207 -19.47 31.91 1.37
CA SER A 207 -20.32 30.74 1.12
C SER A 207 -20.05 29.60 2.10
N LYS A 208 -21.11 28.86 2.41
CA LYS A 208 -21.07 27.61 3.18
C LYS A 208 -20.52 26.48 2.32
N CYS A 209 -19.72 25.60 2.91
CA CYS A 209 -19.20 24.40 2.29
C CYS A 209 -19.21 23.26 3.31
N SER A 210 -19.49 22.05 2.87
CA SER A 210 -19.60 20.90 3.76
C SER A 210 -18.42 19.94 3.56
N CYS A 211 -17.75 19.57 4.66
CA CYS A 211 -16.65 18.61 4.62
C CYS A 211 -17.17 17.20 4.30
N THR A 212 -16.58 16.54 3.32
CA THR A 212 -16.98 15.18 2.88
C THR A 212 -16.67 14.11 3.92
N VAL A 213 -15.64 14.34 4.76
CA VAL A 213 -15.21 13.37 5.79
C VAL A 213 -16.01 13.54 7.08
N CYS A 214 -16.08 14.76 7.63
CA CYS A 214 -16.70 14.96 8.96
C CYS A 214 -18.07 15.64 8.93
N GLY A 215 -18.58 16.02 7.75
CA GLY A 215 -19.89 16.66 7.62
C GLY A 215 -19.98 18.10 8.13
N MET A 216 -18.90 18.66 8.67
CA MET A 216 -18.88 20.00 9.25
C MET A 216 -19.04 21.09 8.19
N VAL A 217 -19.88 22.10 8.49
CA VAL A 217 -20.05 23.30 7.67
C VAL A 217 -18.90 24.28 7.93
N VAL A 218 -18.13 24.57 6.89
CA VAL A 218 -16.92 25.39 6.91
C VAL A 218 -16.92 26.38 5.74
N CYS A 219 -16.10 27.42 5.78
CA CYS A 219 -15.95 28.34 4.65
C CYS A 219 -14.90 27.84 3.64
N LYS A 220 -14.89 28.44 2.44
CA LYS A 220 -13.91 28.13 1.38
C LYS A 220 -12.45 28.31 1.81
N SER A 221 -12.13 29.27 2.69
CA SER A 221 -10.76 29.46 3.19
C SER A 221 -10.32 28.41 4.23
N CYS A 222 -11.27 27.63 4.78
CA CYS A 222 -11.00 26.57 5.74
C CYS A 222 -11.17 25.15 5.15
N SER A 223 -11.36 25.06 3.83
CA SER A 223 -11.52 23.77 3.12
C SER A 223 -10.94 23.81 1.72
N SER A 224 -10.46 22.68 1.24
CA SER A 224 -9.89 22.53 -0.10
C SER A 224 -10.49 21.32 -0.81
N LYS A 225 -10.25 21.20 -2.12
CA LYS A 225 -10.61 20.02 -2.93
C LYS A 225 -9.41 19.08 -3.07
N ASP A 226 -8.68 18.85 -1.97
CA ASP A 226 -7.42 18.11 -2.01
C ASP A 226 -7.58 16.60 -1.76
N LEU A 227 -8.80 16.13 -1.47
CA LEU A 227 -9.06 14.72 -1.21
C LEU A 227 -9.39 14.01 -2.53
N LEU A 228 -8.46 13.21 -3.04
CA LEU A 228 -8.62 12.46 -4.29
C LEU A 228 -9.12 11.05 -3.98
N VAL A 229 -10.20 10.64 -4.63
CA VAL A 229 -10.60 9.23 -4.72
C VAL A 229 -10.43 8.76 -6.17
N PHE A 230 -9.80 7.62 -6.38
CA PHE A 230 -9.49 7.13 -7.73
C PHE A 230 -9.38 5.61 -7.78
N ILE A 231 -9.48 5.04 -8.99
CA ILE A 231 -9.12 3.64 -9.25
C ILE A 231 -7.72 3.63 -9.86
N PRO A 232 -6.74 2.90 -9.29
CA PRO A 232 -5.41 2.80 -9.89
C PRO A 232 -5.45 2.20 -11.31
N ASP A 233 -4.79 2.84 -12.27
CA ASP A 233 -4.73 2.40 -13.68
C ASP A 233 -3.95 1.07 -13.90
N GLU A 234 -3.51 0.41 -12.81
CA GLU A 234 -2.75 -0.84 -12.84
C GLU A 234 -3.64 -2.09 -12.84
N ASP A 235 -4.93 -2.01 -12.45
CA ASP A 235 -5.88 -3.14 -12.50
C ASP A 235 -7.36 -2.74 -12.70
N ASP A 236 -8.06 -3.35 -13.67
CA ASP A 236 -9.50 -3.14 -13.91
C ASP A 236 -10.37 -3.64 -12.73
N TYR A 237 -9.79 -4.47 -11.86
CA TYR A 237 -10.40 -4.95 -10.62
C TYR A 237 -9.77 -4.34 -9.36
N ALA A 238 -8.95 -3.29 -9.49
CA ALA A 238 -8.34 -2.62 -8.34
C ALA A 238 -9.42 -2.03 -7.42
N GLU A 239 -9.21 -2.16 -6.11
CA GLU A 239 -10.01 -1.42 -5.14
C GLU A 239 -9.70 0.09 -5.25
N PRO A 240 -10.70 0.98 -5.15
CA PRO A 240 -10.43 2.40 -5.20
C PRO A 240 -9.64 2.86 -3.98
N GLU A 241 -8.78 3.86 -4.20
CA GLU A 241 -7.92 4.43 -3.18
C GLU A 241 -8.34 5.87 -2.85
N LEU A 242 -8.00 6.32 -1.63
CA LEU A 242 -8.31 7.65 -1.12
C LEU A 242 -7.04 8.31 -0.57
N VAL A 243 -6.61 9.42 -1.17
CA VAL A 243 -5.36 10.12 -0.84
C VAL A 243 -5.51 11.64 -0.83
N ILE A 244 -4.55 12.33 -0.21
CA ILE A 244 -4.37 13.78 -0.28
C ILE A 244 -3.41 14.12 -1.41
N ILE A 245 -3.85 15.03 -2.28
CA ILE A 245 -3.09 15.52 -3.44
C ILE A 245 -1.81 16.23 -2.99
N LYS A 246 -0.72 16.04 -3.74
CA LYS A 246 0.64 16.61 -3.48
C LYS A 246 1.31 16.13 -2.19
N ILE A 247 0.80 15.05 -1.59
CA ILE A 247 1.44 14.38 -0.46
C ILE A 247 2.03 13.05 -0.95
N VAL A 248 3.12 12.59 -0.33
CA VAL A 248 3.78 11.31 -0.65
C VAL A 248 2.78 10.15 -0.65
N GLY A 249 2.89 9.23 -1.61
CA GLY A 249 1.88 8.17 -1.85
C GLY A 249 0.71 8.58 -2.74
N CYS A 250 0.63 9.84 -3.18
CA CYS A 250 -0.27 10.26 -4.26
C CYS A 250 0.29 9.85 -5.64
N PRO A 251 -0.55 9.41 -6.59
CA PRO A 251 -0.10 9.11 -7.94
C PRO A 251 0.54 10.33 -8.62
N ALA A 252 1.59 10.10 -9.41
CA ALA A 252 2.35 11.16 -10.09
C ALA A 252 1.56 11.82 -11.24
N VAL A 253 0.65 11.06 -11.85
CA VAL A 253 -0.29 11.50 -12.88
C VAL A 253 -1.70 11.18 -12.39
N GLU A 254 -2.65 12.11 -12.55
CA GLU A 254 -4.03 11.90 -12.12
C GLU A 254 -4.68 10.76 -12.93
N PRO A 255 -5.17 9.69 -12.29
CA PRO A 255 -5.73 8.52 -12.97
C PRO A 255 -7.00 8.82 -13.75
N GLU A 256 -7.30 7.99 -14.75
CA GLU A 256 -8.43 8.22 -15.68
C GLU A 256 -9.77 8.22 -14.93
N VAL A 257 -9.94 7.30 -13.97
CA VAL A 257 -11.12 7.19 -13.12
C VAL A 257 -10.85 7.84 -11.76
N SER A 258 -11.12 9.14 -11.65
CA SER A 258 -10.79 9.91 -10.45
C SER A 258 -11.76 11.07 -10.16
N LEU A 259 -11.91 11.41 -8.87
CA LEU A 259 -12.75 12.49 -8.38
C LEU A 259 -12.14 13.23 -7.19
N GLN A 260 -12.16 14.56 -7.25
CA GLN A 260 -11.67 15.44 -6.18
C GLN A 260 -12.81 15.89 -5.26
N LEU A 261 -12.69 15.52 -3.98
CA LEU A 261 -13.66 15.77 -2.92
C LEU A 261 -13.22 16.91 -2.01
N ARG A 262 -14.19 17.62 -1.42
CA ARG A 262 -13.91 18.72 -0.49
C ARG A 262 -13.68 18.24 0.93
N VAL A 263 -12.60 18.70 1.57
CA VAL A 263 -12.19 18.34 2.93
C VAL A 263 -11.84 19.61 3.74
N CYS A 264 -12.13 19.64 5.04
CA CYS A 264 -11.71 20.75 5.92
C CYS A 264 -10.26 20.58 6.38
N GLY A 265 -9.59 21.68 6.73
CA GLY A 265 -8.18 21.67 7.18
C GLY A 265 -7.87 20.59 8.23
N PRO A 266 -8.61 20.51 9.35
CA PRO A 266 -8.34 19.49 10.37
C PRO A 266 -8.45 18.03 9.89
N CYS A 267 -9.36 17.73 8.95
CA CYS A 267 -9.47 16.38 8.39
C CYS A 267 -8.36 16.11 7.36
N ARG A 268 -7.96 17.12 6.61
CA ARG A 268 -6.83 17.05 5.67
C ARG A 268 -5.54 16.69 6.42
N ASP A 269 -5.23 17.39 7.51
CA ASP A 269 -3.99 17.17 8.27
C ASP A 269 -3.93 15.77 8.90
N LEU A 270 -5.07 15.26 9.35
CA LEU A 270 -5.18 13.91 9.91
C LEU A 270 -4.97 12.83 8.83
N LEU A 271 -5.56 13.02 7.65
CA LEU A 271 -5.39 12.12 6.51
C LEU A 271 -3.96 12.17 5.95
N GLU A 272 -3.37 13.36 5.87
CA GLU A 272 -1.97 13.57 5.48
C GLU A 272 -1.02 12.81 6.41
N THR A 273 -1.21 12.91 7.72
CA THR A 273 -0.40 12.15 8.70
C THR A 273 -0.52 10.64 8.50
N LYS A 274 -1.74 10.12 8.30
CA LYS A 274 -1.97 8.69 8.04
C LYS A 274 -1.30 8.26 6.74
N GLN A 275 -1.46 9.04 5.67
CA GLN A 275 -0.87 8.74 4.36
C GLN A 275 0.65 8.74 4.39
N VAL A 276 1.29 9.73 5.04
CA VAL A 276 2.75 9.77 5.21
C VAL A 276 3.24 8.54 5.99
N ALA A 277 2.57 8.18 7.09
CA ALA A 277 2.93 7.00 7.88
C ALA A 277 2.78 5.69 7.09
N THR A 278 1.70 5.55 6.31
CA THR A 278 1.51 4.41 5.40
C THR A 278 2.59 4.40 4.31
N TYR A 279 2.90 5.54 3.72
CA TYR A 279 3.95 5.66 2.70
C TYR A 279 5.33 5.31 3.25
N GLN A 280 5.68 5.76 4.46
CA GLN A 280 6.95 5.42 5.11
C GLN A 280 7.05 3.92 5.46
N ARG A 281 5.97 3.30 5.94
CA ARG A 281 5.90 1.83 6.07
C ARG A 281 6.04 1.14 4.72
N SER A 282 5.43 1.70 3.68
CA SER A 282 5.53 1.18 2.32
C SER A 282 6.92 1.40 1.70
N GLN A 283 7.67 2.42 2.13
CA GLN A 283 9.05 2.69 1.67
C GLN A 283 10.05 1.74 2.32
N ILE A 284 9.83 1.34 3.58
CA ILE A 284 10.54 0.19 4.18
C ILE A 284 10.25 -1.10 3.37
N SER A 285 9.08 -1.22 2.74
CA SER A 285 8.78 -2.27 1.76
C SER A 285 9.21 -1.97 0.31
N THR A 286 9.64 -0.76 -0.06
CA THR A 286 10.24 -0.50 -1.40
C THR A 286 11.68 -1.00 -1.52
N THR A 287 12.29 -1.43 -0.41
CA THR A 287 13.42 -2.38 -0.38
C THR A 287 13.02 -3.79 -0.78
N ASP A 288 11.90 -3.98 -1.48
CA ASP A 288 11.49 -5.24 -2.12
C ASP A 288 12.52 -5.81 -3.10
N ASN A 289 13.49 -4.99 -3.52
CA ASN A 289 14.57 -5.37 -4.40
C ASN A 289 15.94 -5.54 -3.74
N ASP A 290 16.12 -5.14 -2.47
CA ASP A 290 17.40 -5.37 -1.78
C ASP A 290 17.59 -6.87 -1.50
N PHE A 291 18.85 -7.29 -1.54
CA PHE A 291 19.28 -8.66 -1.33
C PHE A 291 18.70 -9.25 -0.04
N LEU A 292 18.71 -8.50 1.07
CA LEU A 292 18.26 -9.01 2.38
C LEU A 292 16.74 -9.23 2.42
N THR A 293 15.94 -8.36 1.81
CA THR A 293 14.48 -8.53 1.74
C THR A 293 14.10 -9.75 0.89
N LYS A 294 14.79 -9.95 -0.24
CA LYS A 294 14.60 -11.15 -1.07
C LYS A 294 15.01 -12.42 -0.32
N LEU A 295 16.08 -12.35 0.47
CA LEU A 295 16.52 -13.46 1.31
C LEU A 295 15.52 -13.74 2.44
N LEU A 296 14.96 -12.71 3.08
CA LEU A 296 13.94 -12.85 4.14
C LEU A 296 12.64 -13.49 3.63
N ARG A 297 12.19 -13.11 2.43
CA ARG A 297 11.01 -13.74 1.80
C ARG A 297 11.23 -15.22 1.52
N LEU A 298 12.40 -15.56 0.98
CA LEU A 298 12.77 -16.96 0.79
C LEU A 298 12.87 -17.66 2.14
N HIS A 299 13.34 -16.98 3.19
CA HIS A 299 13.40 -17.52 4.53
C HIS A 299 12.03 -17.83 5.13
N GLU A 300 11.05 -16.95 4.98
CA GLU A 300 9.66 -17.23 5.39
C GLU A 300 9.11 -18.47 4.68
N LYS A 301 9.39 -18.59 3.37
CA LYS A 301 9.01 -19.79 2.60
C LYS A 301 9.71 -21.05 3.13
N PHE A 302 11.02 -21.00 3.36
CA PHE A 302 11.76 -22.11 3.96
C PHE A 302 11.19 -22.48 5.33
N HIS A 303 10.96 -21.50 6.19
CA HIS A 303 10.43 -21.74 7.54
C HIS A 303 9.09 -22.46 7.48
N GLY A 304 8.15 -22.01 6.64
CA GLY A 304 6.85 -22.67 6.50
C GLY A 304 6.94 -24.12 5.99
N VAL A 305 7.91 -24.43 5.12
CA VAL A 305 8.13 -25.81 4.64
C VAL A 305 8.85 -26.66 5.70
N GLU A 306 9.85 -26.11 6.37
CA GLU A 306 10.61 -26.77 7.44
C GLU A 306 9.71 -27.09 8.64
N GLU A 307 8.78 -26.21 9.00
CA GLU A 307 7.78 -26.46 10.04
C GLU A 307 6.91 -27.68 9.71
N LYS A 308 6.43 -27.78 8.47
CA LYS A 308 5.66 -28.95 8.00
C LYS A 308 6.49 -30.24 8.04
N ILE A 309 7.75 -30.20 7.59
CA ILE A 309 8.66 -31.36 7.65
C ILE A 309 8.90 -31.78 9.11
N ASN A 310 9.13 -30.81 10.01
CA ASN A 310 9.40 -31.07 11.42
C ASN A 310 8.18 -31.69 12.15
N VAL A 311 6.97 -31.41 11.69
CA VAL A 311 5.73 -32.02 12.22
C VAL A 311 5.51 -33.41 11.62
N HIS A 312 5.54 -33.54 10.29
CA HIS A 312 5.12 -34.77 9.62
C HIS A 312 6.18 -35.87 9.59
N LEU A 313 7.48 -35.53 9.64
CA LEU A 313 8.53 -36.55 9.58
C LEU A 313 8.55 -37.44 10.83
N PRO A 314 8.45 -36.89 12.06
CA PRO A 314 8.28 -37.71 13.26
C PRO A 314 6.98 -38.54 13.28
N GLU A 315 5.87 -37.99 12.78
CA GLU A 315 4.60 -38.74 12.64
C GLU A 315 4.79 -39.96 11.73
N TYR A 316 5.45 -39.77 10.59
CA TYR A 316 5.78 -40.86 9.68
C TYR A 316 6.75 -41.89 10.30
N GLU A 317 7.75 -41.44 11.06
CA GLU A 317 8.63 -42.32 11.83
C GLU A 317 7.85 -43.20 12.81
N LEU A 318 6.84 -42.64 13.49
CA LEU A 318 5.97 -43.38 14.39
C LEU A 318 5.13 -44.42 13.66
N ILE A 319 4.49 -44.05 12.54
CA ILE A 319 3.66 -44.97 11.74
C ILE A 319 4.50 -46.14 11.24
N VAL A 320 5.69 -45.89 10.67
CA VAL A 320 6.61 -46.93 10.20
C VAL A 320 7.04 -47.86 11.35
N SER A 321 7.32 -47.29 12.52
CA SER A 321 7.70 -48.07 13.71
C SER A 321 6.55 -48.93 14.25
N SER A 322 5.32 -48.41 14.26
CA SER A 322 4.12 -49.14 14.67
C SER A 322 3.80 -50.31 13.74
N LEU A 323 3.99 -50.15 12.43
CA LEU A 323 3.83 -51.23 11.46
C LEU A 323 4.84 -52.35 11.67
N ASN A 324 6.08 -52.02 12.03
CA ASN A 324 7.10 -53.00 12.34
C ASN A 324 6.76 -53.85 13.59
N ASN A 325 6.06 -53.25 14.56
CA ASN A 325 5.62 -53.94 15.78
C ASN A 325 4.36 -54.80 15.56
N ASN A 326 3.49 -54.43 14.62
CA ASN A 326 2.22 -55.09 14.35
C ASN A 326 2.31 -56.27 13.36
N SER A 327 3.48 -56.56 12.79
CA SER A 327 3.73 -57.74 11.94
C SER A 327 3.55 -59.11 12.66
N ARG A 328 2.95 -59.15 13.85
CA ARG A 328 2.67 -60.35 14.65
C ARG A 328 1.18 -60.63 14.92
N GLY A 329 0.23 -59.80 14.47
CA GLY A 329 -1.20 -60.05 14.71
C GLY A 329 -2.08 -59.52 13.57
N GLY A 330 -2.76 -60.43 12.88
CA GLY A 330 -3.58 -60.11 11.71
C GLY A 330 -4.93 -59.48 12.06
N ASP A 331 -5.29 -58.44 11.32
CA ASP A 331 -6.69 -58.09 11.01
C ASP A 331 -6.75 -57.34 9.65
N GLY A 332 -7.44 -57.92 8.68
CA GLY A 332 -7.33 -57.60 7.25
C GLY A 332 -8.01 -56.29 6.80
N GLN A 333 -8.91 -55.73 7.61
CA GLN A 333 -9.60 -54.46 7.28
C GLN A 333 -8.86 -53.22 7.79
N ASN A 334 -8.26 -53.27 8.98
CA ASN A 334 -7.45 -52.17 9.52
C ASN A 334 -6.14 -51.97 8.74
N GLY A 335 -5.61 -53.03 8.11
CA GLY A 335 -4.40 -52.96 7.27
C GLY A 335 -4.55 -52.01 6.07
N LYS A 336 -5.63 -52.09 5.29
CA LYS A 336 -5.83 -51.25 4.10
C LYS A 336 -6.00 -49.76 4.44
N SER A 337 -6.67 -49.43 5.55
CA SER A 337 -6.81 -48.05 6.02
C SER A 337 -5.47 -47.46 6.44
N ASN A 338 -4.69 -48.23 7.21
CA ASN A 338 -3.35 -47.82 7.65
C ASN A 338 -2.37 -47.66 6.48
N MET A 339 -2.49 -48.49 5.43
CA MET A 339 -1.68 -48.38 4.21
C MET A 339 -1.98 -47.10 3.42
N LYS A 340 -3.25 -46.69 3.30
CA LYS A 340 -3.61 -45.42 2.65
C LYS A 340 -3.06 -44.22 3.42
N THR A 341 -3.17 -44.24 4.75
CA THR A 341 -2.60 -43.19 5.62
C THR A 341 -1.09 -43.11 5.49
N LEU A 342 -0.41 -44.26 5.42
CA LEU A 342 1.04 -44.32 5.21
C LEU A 342 1.45 -43.78 3.84
N ALA A 343 0.77 -44.19 2.76
CA ALA A 343 1.03 -43.71 1.41
C ALA A 343 0.86 -42.18 1.33
N LYS A 344 -0.20 -41.64 1.95
CA LYS A 344 -0.42 -40.20 2.05
C LYS A 344 0.66 -39.47 2.82
N ALA A 345 1.06 -39.98 3.99
CA ALA A 345 2.14 -39.37 4.78
C ALA A 345 3.49 -39.38 4.01
N GLN A 346 3.76 -40.45 3.27
CA GLN A 346 4.94 -40.54 2.41
C GLN A 346 4.87 -39.56 1.23
N GLU A 347 3.69 -39.37 0.65
CA GLU A 347 3.44 -38.38 -0.40
C GLU A 347 3.65 -36.94 0.11
N ASP A 348 2.98 -36.57 1.20
CA ASP A 348 3.04 -35.23 1.79
C ASP A 348 4.49 -34.85 2.12
N LEU A 349 5.25 -35.77 2.72
CA LEU A 349 6.67 -35.56 3.02
C LEU A 349 7.54 -35.40 1.77
N ALA A 350 7.28 -36.20 0.73
CA ALA A 350 7.98 -36.04 -0.54
C ALA A 350 7.69 -34.68 -1.16
N ASP A 351 6.45 -34.17 -1.05
CA ASP A 351 6.08 -32.84 -1.52
C ASP A 351 6.78 -31.72 -0.78
N TYR A 352 6.80 -31.76 0.56
CA TYR A 352 7.49 -30.74 1.36
C TYR A 352 9.00 -30.75 1.12
N LEU A 353 9.63 -31.93 1.02
CA LEU A 353 11.05 -32.04 0.69
C LEU A 353 11.35 -31.49 -0.71
N THR A 354 10.46 -31.72 -1.68
CA THR A 354 10.58 -31.17 -3.03
C THR A 354 10.43 -29.64 -3.03
N GLU A 355 9.47 -29.10 -2.27
CA GLU A 355 9.29 -27.66 -2.12
C GLU A 355 10.53 -26.98 -1.50
N HIS A 356 11.18 -27.65 -0.55
CA HIS A 356 12.40 -27.16 0.09
C HIS A 356 13.57 -27.07 -0.89
N VAL A 357 13.85 -28.15 -1.63
CA VAL A 357 14.97 -28.17 -2.58
C VAL A 357 14.73 -27.28 -3.81
N THR A 358 13.47 -27.12 -4.26
CA THR A 358 13.14 -26.17 -5.33
C THR A 358 13.29 -24.72 -4.86
N SER A 359 12.96 -24.41 -3.60
CA SER A 359 13.22 -23.09 -2.99
C SER A 359 14.73 -22.82 -2.89
N THR A 360 15.56 -23.86 -2.72
CA THR A 360 17.02 -23.75 -2.76
C THR A 360 17.55 -23.34 -4.14
N GLN A 361 16.87 -23.71 -5.23
CA GLN A 361 17.22 -23.23 -6.57
C GLN A 361 16.95 -21.73 -6.73
N GLN A 362 15.94 -21.19 -6.06
CA GLN A 362 15.63 -19.76 -6.08
C GLN A 362 16.71 -18.94 -5.36
N LEU A 363 17.31 -19.49 -4.30
CA LEU A 363 18.45 -18.86 -3.63
C LEU A 363 19.58 -18.56 -4.63
N LYS A 364 19.90 -19.47 -5.56
CA LYS A 364 21.00 -19.30 -6.54
C LYS A 364 20.87 -18.03 -7.41
N ARG A 365 19.69 -17.41 -7.47
CA ARG A 365 19.43 -16.20 -8.24
C ARG A 365 19.74 -14.92 -7.47
N LEU A 366 19.89 -15.01 -6.16
CA LEU A 366 20.26 -13.88 -5.32
C LEU A 366 21.74 -13.57 -5.49
N LYS A 367 22.04 -12.28 -5.67
CA LYS A 367 23.39 -11.77 -5.79
C LYS A 367 23.65 -10.84 -4.61
N PRO A 368 24.51 -11.23 -3.64
CA PRO A 368 24.90 -10.35 -2.55
C PRO A 368 25.73 -9.17 -3.11
N GLU A 369 25.51 -7.98 -2.56
CA GLU A 369 26.15 -6.73 -3.00
C GLU A 369 27.39 -6.38 -2.18
N THR A 370 27.48 -6.91 -0.94
CA THR A 370 28.61 -6.67 -0.03
C THR A 370 29.27 -7.97 0.44
N ASN A 371 30.51 -7.88 0.91
CA ASN A 371 31.22 -9.03 1.49
C ASN A 371 30.49 -9.61 2.71
N THR A 372 29.90 -8.76 3.55
CA THR A 372 29.09 -9.19 4.70
C THR A 372 27.87 -9.98 4.26
N GLN A 373 27.10 -9.45 3.28
CA GLN A 373 25.96 -10.16 2.71
C GLN A 373 26.38 -11.51 2.09
N SER A 374 27.51 -11.55 1.39
CA SER A 374 28.05 -12.77 0.78
C SER A 374 28.38 -13.85 1.83
N ASN A 375 28.99 -13.46 2.96
CA ASN A 375 29.28 -14.39 4.05
C ASN A 375 28.00 -14.93 4.71
N ILE A 376 27.05 -14.05 5.03
CA ILE A 376 25.74 -14.44 5.57
C ILE A 376 25.04 -15.40 4.61
N PHE A 377 25.04 -15.08 3.32
CA PHE A 377 24.38 -15.87 2.29
C PHE A 377 24.97 -17.27 2.14
N LYS A 378 26.30 -17.40 2.16
CA LYS A 378 26.99 -18.70 2.11
C LYS A 378 26.62 -19.57 3.31
N CYS A 379 26.66 -19.01 4.52
CA CYS A 379 26.25 -19.70 5.74
C CYS A 379 24.77 -20.13 5.67
N TYR A 380 23.91 -19.25 5.17
CA TYR A 380 22.49 -19.52 5.01
C TYR A 380 22.23 -20.66 4.03
N ILE A 381 22.80 -20.61 2.81
CA ILE A 381 22.70 -21.71 1.83
C ILE A 381 23.19 -23.01 2.44
N LYS A 382 24.35 -23.00 3.09
CA LYS A 382 24.90 -24.19 3.74
C LYS A 382 23.92 -24.77 4.74
N SER A 383 23.37 -23.96 5.64
CA SER A 383 22.38 -24.38 6.62
C SER A 383 21.13 -25.01 5.97
N LYS A 384 20.60 -24.41 4.90
CA LYS A 384 19.44 -24.95 4.19
C LYS A 384 19.75 -26.26 3.46
N CYS A 385 20.91 -26.37 2.82
CA CYS A 385 21.36 -27.61 2.20
C CYS A 385 21.59 -28.73 3.24
N ASP A 386 22.24 -28.42 4.36
CA ASP A 386 22.52 -29.39 5.43
C ASP A 386 21.20 -29.91 6.02
N TYR A 387 20.23 -29.03 6.30
CA TYR A 387 18.88 -29.41 6.75
C TYR A 387 18.17 -30.35 5.75
N TYR A 388 18.18 -30.02 4.46
CA TYR A 388 17.56 -30.86 3.43
C TYR A 388 18.22 -32.24 3.37
N MET A 389 19.56 -32.28 3.36
CA MET A 389 20.31 -33.53 3.26
C MET A 389 20.06 -34.44 4.47
N GLU A 390 20.01 -33.87 5.67
CA GLU A 390 19.70 -34.60 6.90
C GLU A 390 18.29 -35.21 6.84
N ASN A 391 17.26 -34.42 6.56
CA ASN A 391 15.88 -34.88 6.54
C ASN A 391 15.59 -35.83 5.37
N MET A 392 16.19 -35.59 4.20
CA MET A 392 16.10 -36.51 3.06
C MET A 392 16.76 -37.86 3.38
N SER A 393 17.88 -37.87 4.13
CA SER A 393 18.51 -39.12 4.56
C SER A 393 17.62 -39.91 5.53
N ARG A 394 16.95 -39.24 6.47
CA ARG A 394 15.97 -39.83 7.38
C ARG A 394 14.80 -40.42 6.61
N PHE A 395 14.21 -39.65 5.70
CA PHE A 395 13.11 -40.09 4.85
C PHE A 395 13.46 -41.34 4.03
N ARG A 396 14.63 -41.36 3.37
CA ARG A 396 15.11 -42.54 2.64
C ARG A 396 15.37 -43.74 3.53
N ARG A 397 15.89 -43.53 4.74
CA ARG A 397 16.11 -44.61 5.70
C ARG A 397 14.79 -45.26 6.12
N LEU A 398 13.75 -44.46 6.37
CA LEU A 398 12.42 -44.95 6.71
C LEU A 398 11.79 -45.71 5.54
N GLY A 399 11.91 -45.21 4.31
CA GLY A 399 11.49 -45.95 3.12
C GLY A 399 12.21 -47.30 2.99
N LYS A 400 13.51 -47.36 3.28
CA LYS A 400 14.26 -48.62 3.31
C LYS A 400 13.78 -49.56 4.41
N GLN A 401 13.54 -49.06 5.62
CA GLN A 401 12.99 -49.86 6.71
C GLN A 401 11.63 -50.45 6.34
N LEU A 402 10.73 -49.63 5.79
CA LEU A 402 9.43 -50.07 5.31
C LEU A 402 9.57 -51.19 4.25
N SER A 403 10.51 -51.04 3.32
CA SER A 403 10.77 -52.06 2.29
C SER A 403 11.31 -53.39 2.83
N GLN A 404 11.89 -53.39 4.02
CA GLN A 404 12.45 -54.58 4.67
C GLN A 404 11.44 -55.28 5.59
N THR A 405 10.50 -54.52 6.15
CA THR A 405 9.56 -55.02 7.19
C THR A 405 8.18 -55.31 6.63
N SER A 406 7.83 -54.74 5.49
CA SER A 406 6.51 -54.89 4.87
C SER A 406 6.49 -56.01 3.84
N PRO A 407 5.37 -56.77 3.71
CA PRO A 407 5.18 -57.73 2.63
C PRO A 407 5.26 -57.07 1.24
N PRO A 408 5.73 -57.78 0.20
CA PRO A 408 5.82 -57.25 -1.17
C PRO A 408 4.51 -56.64 -1.68
N GLU A 409 3.37 -57.24 -1.33
CA GLU A 409 2.04 -56.82 -1.75
C GLU A 409 1.68 -55.42 -1.20
N VAL A 410 2.15 -55.11 0.01
CA VAL A 410 1.92 -53.81 0.66
C VAL A 410 2.77 -52.72 0.00
N LEU A 411 4.02 -53.04 -0.32
CA LEU A 411 4.92 -52.12 -1.00
C LEU A 411 4.45 -51.82 -2.43
N GLU A 412 3.95 -52.83 -3.13
CA GLU A 412 3.36 -52.67 -4.46
C GLU A 412 2.12 -51.78 -4.41
N PHE A 413 1.24 -51.98 -3.42
CA PHE A 413 0.06 -51.14 -3.22
C PHE A 413 0.42 -49.66 -2.94
N ILE A 414 1.38 -49.40 -2.04
CA ILE A 414 1.83 -48.03 -1.73
C ILE A 414 2.45 -47.39 -2.97
N GLN A 415 3.33 -48.11 -3.67
CA GLN A 415 3.98 -47.59 -4.87
C GLN A 415 2.98 -47.34 -6.00
N ARG A 416 1.92 -48.15 -6.12
CA ARG A 416 0.84 -47.95 -7.08
C ARG A 416 0.08 -46.65 -6.81
N ILE A 417 -0.31 -46.40 -5.56
CA ILE A 417 -0.96 -45.13 -5.16
C ILE A 417 -0.03 -43.95 -5.45
N MET A 418 1.21 -44.00 -4.96
CA MET A 418 2.17 -42.91 -5.16
C MET A 418 2.47 -42.64 -6.64
N ASN A 419 2.56 -43.68 -7.47
CA ASN A 419 2.76 -43.55 -8.90
C ASN A 419 1.56 -42.84 -9.56
N LYS A 420 0.34 -43.26 -9.22
CA LYS A 420 -0.89 -42.68 -9.75
C LYS A 420 -1.00 -41.20 -9.37
N ASP A 421 -0.86 -40.88 -8.08
CA ASP A 421 -1.00 -39.52 -7.58
C ASP A 421 0.08 -38.60 -8.18
N ALA A 422 1.32 -39.08 -8.28
CA ALA A 422 2.42 -38.32 -8.89
C ALA A 422 2.18 -38.01 -10.37
N ILE A 423 1.70 -38.98 -11.16
CA ILE A 423 1.47 -38.77 -12.60
C ILE A 423 0.22 -37.92 -12.87
N ILE A 424 -0.85 -38.12 -12.09
CA ILE A 424 -2.06 -37.28 -12.13
C ILE A 424 -1.73 -35.84 -11.79
N SER A 425 -0.96 -35.60 -10.73
CA SER A 425 -0.48 -34.26 -10.39
C SER A 425 0.31 -33.64 -11.54
N GLY A 426 1.23 -34.42 -12.13
CA GLY A 426 1.98 -34.02 -13.31
C GLY A 426 1.09 -33.62 -14.49
N HIS A 427 -0.01 -34.34 -14.72
CA HIS A 427 -0.97 -34.04 -15.78
C HIS A 427 -1.65 -32.68 -15.58
N VAL A 428 -2.11 -32.37 -14.36
CA VAL A 428 -2.71 -31.06 -14.06
C VAL A 428 -1.71 -29.92 -14.32
N TYR A 429 -0.46 -30.07 -13.86
CA TYR A 429 0.58 -29.05 -14.03
C TYR A 429 0.95 -28.81 -15.50
N ILE A 430 1.19 -29.87 -16.30
CA ILE A 430 1.58 -29.70 -17.71
C ILE A 430 0.45 -29.08 -18.52
N ARG A 431 -0.79 -29.50 -18.29
CA ARG A 431 -1.96 -29.05 -19.04
C ARG A 431 -2.33 -27.61 -18.69
N GLN A 432 -2.21 -27.22 -17.42
CA GLN A 432 -2.29 -25.81 -17.02
C GLN A 432 -1.19 -24.98 -17.70
N LEU A 433 0.07 -25.46 -17.71
CA LEU A 433 1.18 -24.75 -18.33
C LEU A 433 0.99 -24.57 -19.84
N ILE A 434 0.52 -25.59 -20.54
CA ILE A 434 0.17 -25.55 -21.96
C ILE A 434 -0.95 -24.53 -22.19
N TYR A 435 -2.01 -24.59 -21.41
CA TYR A 435 -3.12 -23.64 -21.51
C TYR A 435 -2.67 -22.18 -21.32
N GLU A 436 -1.89 -21.91 -20.26
CA GLU A 436 -1.35 -20.57 -20.00
C GLU A 436 -0.43 -20.09 -21.12
N THR A 437 0.42 -20.97 -21.67
CA THR A 437 1.32 -20.60 -22.77
C THR A 437 0.59 -20.34 -24.08
N ILE A 438 -0.40 -21.17 -24.45
CA ILE A 438 -1.26 -20.95 -25.63
C ILE A 438 -1.97 -19.60 -25.52
N ASN A 439 -2.57 -19.31 -24.36
CA ASN A 439 -3.30 -18.06 -24.16
C ASN A 439 -2.38 -16.83 -24.24
N LEU A 440 -1.15 -16.92 -23.72
CA LEU A 440 -0.14 -15.86 -23.87
C LEU A 440 0.34 -15.72 -25.32
N CYS A 441 0.55 -16.83 -26.04
CA CYS A 441 0.90 -16.80 -27.45
C CYS A 441 -0.18 -16.12 -28.30
N GLY A 442 -1.45 -16.48 -28.09
CA GLY A 442 -2.58 -15.85 -28.77
C GLY A 442 -2.71 -14.36 -28.45
N LYS A 443 -2.59 -13.99 -27.17
CA LYS A 443 -2.73 -12.59 -26.72
C LYS A 443 -1.63 -11.67 -27.26
N TYR A 444 -0.39 -12.17 -27.37
CA TYR A 444 0.78 -11.36 -27.76
C TYR A 444 1.32 -11.70 -29.15
N HIS A 445 0.59 -12.51 -29.94
CA HIS A 445 0.99 -12.98 -31.27
C HIS A 445 2.40 -13.59 -31.32
N LEU A 446 2.72 -14.40 -30.30
CA LEU A 446 3.98 -15.14 -30.24
C LEU A 446 3.87 -16.45 -31.03
N ASP A 447 5.01 -16.96 -31.46
CA ASP A 447 5.11 -18.28 -32.07
C ASP A 447 4.69 -19.41 -31.08
N GLU A 448 4.07 -20.44 -31.62
CA GLU A 448 3.49 -21.57 -30.86
C GLU A 448 4.46 -22.74 -30.67
N HIS A 449 5.76 -22.57 -30.95
CA HIS A 449 6.74 -23.64 -30.76
C HIS A 449 6.83 -24.10 -29.30
N LEU A 450 6.75 -23.17 -28.33
CA LEU A 450 6.84 -23.50 -26.91
C LEU A 450 5.66 -24.39 -26.44
N PRO A 451 4.38 -24.03 -26.68
CA PRO A 451 3.25 -24.93 -26.44
C PRO A 451 3.42 -26.30 -27.08
N LYS A 452 3.86 -26.36 -28.36
CA LYS A 452 4.07 -27.63 -29.08
C LYS A 452 5.13 -28.51 -28.42
N LEU A 453 6.21 -27.93 -27.90
CA LEU A 453 7.21 -28.68 -27.13
C LEU A 453 6.64 -29.26 -25.83
N LEU A 454 5.77 -28.51 -25.15
CA LEU A 454 5.11 -28.97 -23.93
C LEU A 454 4.11 -30.10 -24.20
N MET A 455 3.36 -30.03 -25.31
CA MET A 455 2.42 -31.09 -25.72
C MET A 455 3.11 -32.44 -25.96
N VAL A 456 4.36 -32.44 -26.45
CA VAL A 456 5.15 -33.69 -26.59
C VAL A 456 5.45 -34.33 -25.22
N ALA A 457 5.61 -33.53 -24.17
CA ALA A 457 5.75 -34.03 -22.81
C ALA A 457 4.39 -34.48 -22.23
N GLU A 458 3.32 -33.74 -22.51
CA GLU A 458 1.95 -34.09 -22.12
C GLU A 458 1.51 -35.44 -22.69
N GLU A 459 1.76 -35.72 -23.97
CA GLU A 459 1.39 -37.00 -24.62
C GLU A 459 1.96 -38.22 -23.85
N ARG A 460 3.18 -38.09 -23.31
CA ARG A 460 3.80 -39.15 -22.49
C ARG A 460 3.15 -39.28 -21.14
N ILE A 461 2.80 -38.15 -20.51
CA ILE A 461 2.08 -38.11 -19.25
C ILE A 461 0.69 -38.73 -19.40
N GLU A 462 -0.07 -38.37 -20.45
CA GLU A 462 -1.41 -38.91 -20.72
C GLU A 462 -1.39 -40.43 -20.91
N LYS A 463 -0.38 -40.97 -21.59
CA LYS A 463 -0.20 -42.41 -21.75
C LYS A 463 0.05 -43.12 -20.40
N ASP A 464 0.88 -42.53 -19.54
CA ASP A 464 1.17 -43.07 -18.22
C ASP A 464 -0.03 -42.94 -17.27
N VAL A 465 -0.76 -41.82 -17.33
CA VAL A 465 -2.04 -41.61 -16.61
C VAL A 465 -3.04 -42.67 -17.03
N SER A 466 -3.25 -42.86 -18.34
CA SER A 466 -4.18 -43.86 -18.87
C SER A 466 -3.85 -45.26 -18.36
N SER A 467 -2.56 -45.61 -18.35
CA SER A 467 -2.08 -46.89 -17.84
C SER A 467 -2.37 -47.05 -16.34
N CYS A 468 -2.18 -46.00 -15.54
CA CYS A 468 -2.48 -46.01 -14.10
C CYS A 468 -3.97 -46.12 -13.80
N LEU A 469 -4.82 -45.37 -14.51
CA LEU A 469 -6.28 -45.40 -14.33
C LEU A 469 -6.87 -46.75 -14.74
N GLN A 470 -6.40 -47.33 -15.86
CA GLN A 470 -6.82 -48.66 -16.30
C GLN A 470 -6.50 -49.75 -15.28
N LEU A 471 -5.35 -49.68 -14.61
CA LEU A 471 -4.99 -50.63 -13.55
C LEU A 471 -5.97 -50.55 -12.38
N ASP A 472 -6.45 -49.35 -12.04
CA ASP A 472 -7.40 -49.05 -10.96
C ASP A 472 -8.88 -49.18 -11.36
N GLU A 473 -9.17 -49.57 -12.61
CA GLU A 473 -10.52 -49.59 -13.18
C GLU A 473 -11.25 -48.23 -13.09
N GLU A 474 -10.47 -47.13 -13.14
CA GLU A 474 -10.98 -45.77 -13.12
C GLU A 474 -11.22 -45.24 -14.55
N ASP A 475 -12.28 -44.45 -14.70
CA ASP A 475 -12.69 -43.90 -15.99
C ASP A 475 -11.84 -42.69 -16.40
N TYR A 476 -11.26 -42.77 -17.60
CA TYR A 476 -10.37 -41.71 -18.11
C TYR A 476 -11.13 -40.41 -18.42
N ASP A 477 -12.36 -40.50 -18.94
CA ASP A 477 -13.14 -39.33 -19.32
C ASP A 477 -13.56 -38.54 -18.07
N GLN A 478 -13.95 -39.23 -16.99
CA GLN A 478 -14.21 -38.60 -15.69
C GLN A 478 -12.97 -37.93 -15.11
N HIS A 479 -11.80 -38.57 -15.21
CA HIS A 479 -10.53 -37.95 -14.79
C HIS A 479 -10.24 -36.68 -15.60
N GLU A 480 -10.48 -36.71 -16.91
CA GLU A 480 -10.27 -35.56 -17.77
C GLU A 480 -11.21 -34.39 -17.43
N GLU A 481 -12.47 -34.66 -17.11
CA GLU A 481 -13.40 -33.64 -16.60
C GLU A 481 -12.89 -32.99 -15.30
N LEU A 482 -12.42 -33.80 -14.35
CA LEU A 482 -11.86 -33.32 -13.08
C LEU A 482 -10.61 -32.45 -13.30
N VAL A 483 -9.71 -32.86 -14.20
CA VAL A 483 -8.52 -32.07 -14.54
C VAL A 483 -8.93 -30.70 -15.11
N GLN A 484 -9.92 -30.65 -15.98
CA GLN A 484 -10.42 -29.38 -16.52
C GLN A 484 -11.03 -28.48 -15.45
N GLU A 485 -11.80 -29.03 -14.51
CA GLU A 485 -12.35 -28.27 -13.39
C GLU A 485 -11.25 -27.73 -12.45
N MET A 486 -10.25 -28.56 -12.15
CA MET A 486 -9.09 -28.17 -11.34
C MET A 486 -8.34 -27.01 -12.00
N ILE A 487 -8.05 -27.10 -13.29
CA ILE A 487 -7.36 -26.03 -14.04
C ILE A 487 -8.21 -24.75 -14.01
N LYS A 488 -9.51 -24.82 -14.29
CA LYS A 488 -10.42 -23.66 -14.23
C LYS A 488 -10.37 -22.97 -12.86
N SER A 489 -10.33 -23.74 -11.78
CA SER A 489 -10.22 -23.22 -10.41
C SER A 489 -8.85 -22.60 -10.15
N GLN A 490 -7.76 -23.30 -10.49
CA GLN A 490 -6.39 -22.85 -10.29
C GLN A 490 -6.07 -21.57 -11.05
N MET A 491 -6.62 -21.37 -12.25
CA MET A 491 -6.41 -20.18 -13.07
C MET A 491 -6.83 -18.86 -12.40
N LYS A 492 -7.70 -18.90 -11.38
CA LYS A 492 -8.13 -17.70 -10.62
C LYS A 492 -7.04 -17.16 -9.68
N HIS A 493 -6.31 -18.04 -9.01
CA HIS A 493 -5.42 -17.67 -7.89
C HIS A 493 -4.00 -18.27 -7.99
N HIS A 494 -3.80 -19.30 -8.79
CA HIS A 494 -2.59 -20.14 -8.86
C HIS A 494 -2.01 -20.20 -10.28
N LYS A 495 -1.94 -19.06 -10.98
CA LYS A 495 -1.25 -18.97 -12.29
C LYS A 495 0.21 -19.37 -12.18
N LEU A 496 0.65 -20.27 -13.06
CA LEU A 496 2.04 -20.74 -13.14
C LEU A 496 2.97 -19.69 -13.76
N ILE A 497 2.44 -18.90 -14.71
CA ILE A 497 3.12 -17.81 -15.40
C ILE A 497 2.42 -16.50 -15.05
N ARG A 498 3.10 -15.68 -14.24
CA ARG A 498 2.63 -14.33 -13.90
C ARG A 498 3.49 -13.29 -14.62
N THR A 499 2.87 -12.52 -15.50
CA THR A 499 3.51 -11.40 -16.17
C THR A 499 3.42 -10.14 -15.31
N SER A 500 4.41 -9.25 -15.42
CA SER A 500 4.41 -7.97 -14.70
C SER A 500 3.87 -6.90 -15.64
N ARG A 501 2.73 -6.28 -15.30
CA ARG A 501 2.11 -5.21 -16.12
C ARG A 501 3.06 -4.04 -16.36
N THR A 502 3.88 -3.68 -15.37
CA THR A 502 4.90 -2.64 -15.50
C THR A 502 5.96 -3.01 -16.54
N MET A 503 6.42 -4.27 -16.53
CA MET A 503 7.42 -4.75 -17.49
C MET A 503 6.81 -5.00 -18.87
N GLU A 504 5.54 -5.40 -18.95
CA GLU A 504 4.78 -5.45 -20.20
C GLU A 504 4.66 -4.05 -20.82
N LYS A 505 4.38 -2.99 -20.05
CA LYS A 505 4.36 -1.61 -20.56
C LYS A 505 5.75 -1.14 -21.04
N LYS A 506 6.83 -1.59 -20.39
CA LYS A 506 8.21 -1.15 -20.69
C LYS A 506 8.89 -1.94 -21.81
N GLN A 507 8.69 -3.25 -21.85
CA GLN A 507 9.41 -4.19 -22.72
C GLN A 507 8.47 -5.02 -23.61
N GLY A 508 7.15 -4.88 -23.43
CA GLY A 508 6.14 -5.49 -24.27
C GLY A 508 6.29 -7.01 -24.38
N VAL A 509 6.23 -7.47 -25.62
CA VAL A 509 6.29 -8.87 -26.02
C VAL A 509 7.60 -9.55 -25.59
N VAL A 510 8.71 -8.80 -25.50
CA VAL A 510 10.03 -9.35 -25.10
C VAL A 510 10.00 -9.84 -23.65
N HIS A 511 9.40 -9.06 -22.75
CA HIS A 511 9.24 -9.47 -21.34
C HIS A 511 8.36 -10.70 -21.22
N VAL A 512 7.25 -10.74 -21.96
CA VAL A 512 6.31 -11.87 -21.96
C VAL A 512 7.00 -13.16 -22.43
N LYS A 513 7.72 -13.11 -23.55
CA LYS A 513 8.49 -14.26 -24.05
C LYS A 513 9.53 -14.75 -23.04
N SER A 514 10.27 -13.82 -22.43
CA SER A 514 11.29 -14.14 -21.42
C SER A 514 10.72 -14.82 -20.17
N ILE A 515 9.65 -14.24 -19.60
CA ILE A 515 9.03 -14.81 -18.40
C ILE A 515 8.34 -16.15 -18.68
N MET A 516 7.76 -16.33 -19.88
CA MET A 516 7.18 -17.60 -20.30
C MET A 516 8.24 -18.71 -20.34
N LEU A 517 9.34 -18.50 -21.07
CA LEU A 517 10.44 -19.48 -21.17
C LEU A 517 10.99 -19.84 -19.80
N LEU A 518 11.26 -18.82 -18.96
CA LEU A 518 11.78 -19.01 -17.61
C LEU A 518 10.85 -19.85 -16.74
N ARG A 519 9.56 -19.52 -16.71
CA ARG A 519 8.57 -20.19 -15.87
C ARG A 519 8.27 -21.60 -16.35
N CYS A 520 8.26 -21.86 -17.67
CA CYS A 520 8.14 -23.21 -18.20
C CYS A 520 9.28 -24.11 -17.73
N VAL A 521 10.54 -23.64 -17.82
CA VAL A 521 11.70 -24.41 -17.35
C VAL A 521 11.61 -24.71 -15.85
N GLU A 522 11.19 -23.73 -15.04
CA GLU A 522 11.03 -23.93 -13.59
C GLU A 522 9.97 -24.96 -13.25
N VAL A 523 8.79 -24.87 -13.87
CA VAL A 523 7.69 -25.80 -13.63
C VAL A 523 8.08 -27.22 -14.07
N LEU A 524 8.67 -27.37 -15.26
CA LEU A 524 9.13 -28.68 -15.74
C LEU A 524 10.22 -29.29 -14.85
N LYS A 525 11.16 -28.49 -14.33
CA LYS A 525 12.17 -28.96 -13.37
C LYS A 525 11.54 -29.42 -12.06
N GLN A 526 10.54 -28.69 -11.57
CA GLN A 526 9.78 -29.08 -10.39
C GLN A 526 9.02 -30.40 -10.63
N MET A 527 8.34 -30.54 -11.76
CA MET A 527 7.64 -31.77 -12.13
C MET A 527 8.59 -32.97 -12.24
N LEU A 528 9.73 -32.80 -12.91
CA LEU A 528 10.74 -33.86 -13.05
C LEU A 528 11.25 -34.32 -11.68
N LEU A 529 11.52 -33.37 -10.79
CA LEU A 529 12.01 -33.66 -9.45
C LEU A 529 10.95 -34.37 -8.60
N GLN A 530 9.68 -33.95 -8.68
CA GLN A 530 8.57 -34.62 -8.03
C GLN A 530 8.44 -36.08 -8.48
N LEU A 531 8.47 -36.32 -9.79
CA LEU A 531 8.43 -37.69 -10.34
C LEU A 531 9.63 -38.52 -9.88
N GLN A 532 10.84 -37.94 -9.81
CA GLN A 532 12.03 -38.64 -9.34
C GLN A 532 11.99 -38.98 -7.85
N LEU A 533 11.28 -38.19 -7.03
CA LEU A 533 11.18 -38.41 -5.58
C LEU A 533 10.04 -39.34 -5.21
N LYS A 534 8.89 -39.26 -5.90
CA LYS A 534 7.69 -40.06 -5.61
C LYS A 534 7.68 -41.45 -6.26
N THR A 535 8.46 -41.65 -7.33
CA THR A 535 8.38 -42.88 -8.14
C THR A 535 9.73 -43.55 -8.30
N THR A 536 9.73 -44.87 -8.52
CA THR A 536 10.99 -45.61 -8.73
C THR A 536 11.73 -45.13 -9.99
N ASN A 537 13.03 -45.38 -10.07
CA ASN A 537 13.82 -45.02 -11.26
C ASN A 537 13.28 -45.68 -12.56
N LYS A 538 12.63 -46.84 -12.46
CA LYS A 538 12.04 -47.54 -13.62
C LYS A 538 10.67 -46.99 -13.99
N SER A 539 9.89 -46.54 -13.00
CA SER A 539 8.56 -45.93 -13.21
C SER A 539 8.70 -44.66 -14.06
N PHE A 540 7.86 -44.55 -15.10
CA PHE A 540 7.71 -43.36 -15.94
C PHE A 540 9.04 -42.85 -16.54
N SER A 541 9.94 -43.78 -16.90
CA SER A 541 11.27 -43.45 -17.42
C SER A 541 11.19 -42.64 -18.73
N GLU A 542 10.27 -42.98 -19.62
CA GLU A 542 10.00 -42.24 -20.85
C GLU A 542 9.47 -40.83 -20.57
N THR A 543 8.50 -40.68 -19.66
CA THR A 543 7.97 -39.38 -19.26
C THR A 543 9.04 -38.49 -18.64
N LYS A 544 9.85 -39.03 -17.72
CA LYS A 544 11.00 -38.31 -17.14
C LYS A 544 11.98 -37.86 -18.21
N ALA A 545 12.28 -38.71 -19.19
CA ALA A 545 13.15 -38.37 -20.30
C ALA A 545 12.55 -37.29 -21.22
N SER A 546 11.24 -37.36 -21.49
CA SER A 546 10.51 -36.38 -22.32
C SER A 546 10.50 -34.99 -21.67
N ILE A 547 10.17 -34.91 -20.37
CA ILE A 547 10.22 -33.66 -19.61
C ILE A 547 11.64 -33.08 -19.62
N ASN A 548 12.67 -33.91 -19.40
CA ASN A 548 14.06 -33.45 -19.44
C ASN A 548 14.49 -32.95 -20.83
N ASN A 549 14.03 -33.60 -21.90
CA ASN A 549 14.26 -33.16 -23.28
C ASN A 549 13.59 -31.80 -23.56
N ALA A 550 12.35 -31.62 -23.09
CA ALA A 550 11.64 -30.34 -23.20
C ALA A 550 12.39 -29.22 -22.48
N ILE A 551 12.88 -29.45 -21.25
CA ILE A 551 13.72 -28.49 -20.51
C ILE A 551 14.92 -28.07 -21.34
N GLN A 552 15.71 -29.01 -21.87
CA GLN A 552 16.91 -28.73 -22.65
C GLN A 552 16.61 -27.94 -23.93
N LYS A 553 15.51 -28.27 -24.61
CA LYS A 553 15.07 -27.54 -25.80
C LYS A 553 14.60 -26.12 -25.48
N ILE A 554 13.90 -25.91 -24.37
CA ILE A 554 13.45 -24.57 -23.98
C ILE A 554 14.64 -23.70 -23.55
N GLU A 555 15.61 -24.27 -22.82
CA GLU A 555 16.83 -23.56 -22.40
C GLU A 555 17.72 -23.15 -23.59
N SER A 556 17.62 -23.82 -24.73
CA SER A 556 18.35 -23.45 -25.95
C SER A 556 17.67 -22.36 -26.78
N ILE A 557 16.42 -21.99 -26.48
CA ILE A 557 15.71 -20.91 -27.16
C ILE A 557 16.32 -19.56 -26.76
N PRO A 558 16.82 -18.76 -27.72
CA PRO A 558 17.41 -17.47 -27.42
C PRO A 558 16.37 -16.49 -26.87
N CYS A 559 16.71 -15.85 -25.75
CA CYS A 559 15.85 -14.91 -25.02
C CYS A 559 15.78 -13.50 -25.66
N ARG A 560 16.17 -13.35 -26.93
CA ARG A 560 16.14 -12.08 -27.67
C ARG A 560 14.85 -11.89 -28.43
#